data_AF-A0A9D5NX05-F1
#
_entry.id   AF-A0A9D5NX05-F1
#
_cell.length_a   1.000
_cell.length_b   1.000
_cell.length_c   1.000
_cell.angle_alpha   90.00
_cell.angle_beta   90.00
_cell.angle_gamma   90.00
#
_symmetry.space_group_name_H-M   'P 1'
#
loop_
_entity.id
_entity.type
_entity.pdbx_description
1 polymer ?
#
loop_
_entity_poly.entity_id
_entity_poly.type
_entity_poly.pdbx_seq_one_letter_code
_entity_poly.pdbx_strand_id
1 'polypeptide(L)' 'MFSVKDIAEYIVALIAAFASHYQMTEVEAYRYLSSHGAIKVAHDFYDVMHTQSFDDMVQSMASYCRRNGGSL' A
#
# COMPACT_ATOMS: atom_id res chain seq x y z
N MET A 1 16.59 9.41 -9.26
CA MET A 1 16.40 8.18 -8.45
C MET A 1 15.92 8.63 -7.09
N PHE A 2 14.76 8.16 -6.65
CA PHE A 2 14.22 8.50 -5.32
C PHE A 2 15.08 7.86 -4.23
N SER A 3 15.16 8.47 -3.04
CA SER A 3 15.93 7.89 -1.96
C SER A 3 15.18 6.72 -1.31
N VAL A 4 15.93 5.80 -0.70
CA VAL A 4 15.33 4.70 0.08
C VAL A 4 14.43 5.24 1.20
N LYS A 5 14.77 6.41 1.76
CA LYS A 5 13.98 7.10 2.77
C LYS A 5 12.61 7.52 2.23
N ASP A 6 12.56 8.13 1.05
CA ASP A 6 11.30 8.62 0.46
C ASP A 6 10.33 7.46 0.17
N ILE A 7 10.87 6.33 -0.34
CA ILE A 7 10.09 5.12 -0.61
C ILE A 7 9.56 4.51 0.69
N ALA A 8 10.39 4.43 1.73
CA ALA A 8 9.98 3.89 3.02
C ALA A 8 8.90 4.75 3.70
N GLU A 9 9.06 6.08 3.68
CA GLU A 9 8.07 7.02 4.25
C GLU A 9 6.72 6.90 3.53
N TYR A 10 6.73 6.78 2.21
CA TYR A 10 5.50 6.56 1.43
C TYR A 10 4.83 5.22 1.74
N ILE A 11 5.59 4.13 1.83
CA ILE A 11 5.02 2.81 2.16
C ILE A 11 4.37 2.83 3.55
N VAL A 12 5.02 3.45 4.54
CA VAL A 12 4.45 3.63 5.89
C VAL A 12 3.16 4.45 5.83
N ALA A 13 3.16 5.57 5.11
CA ALA A 13 1.97 6.40 4.95
C ALA A 13 0.83 5.66 4.22
N LEU A 14 1.15 4.87 3.20
CA LEU A 14 0.18 4.05 2.47
C LEU A 14 -0.44 2.97 3.36
N ILE A 15 0.35 2.32 4.22
CA ILE A 15 -0.15 1.35 5.20
C ILE A 15 -1.11 2.03 6.18
N ALA A 16 -0.74 3.21 6.71
CA ALA A 16 -1.58 3.97 7.63
C ALA A 16 -2.90 4.42 6.98
N ALA A 17 -2.84 4.90 5.73
CA ALA A 17 -4.02 5.27 4.95
C ALA A 17 -4.94 4.06 4.71
N PHE A 18 -4.36 2.91 4.36
CA PHE A 18 -5.11 1.67 4.16
C PHE A 18 -5.79 1.19 5.45
N ALA A 19 -5.05 1.22 6.56
CA ALA A 19 -5.56 0.86 7.88
C ALA A 19 -6.74 1.74 8.30
N SER A 20 -6.61 3.05 8.12
CA SER A 20 -7.67 4.03 8.39
C SER A 20 -8.91 3.77 7.53
N HIS A 21 -8.73 3.56 6.22
CA HIS A 21 -9.83 3.32 5.28
C HIS A 21 -10.66 2.07 5.61
N TYR A 22 -9.99 0.97 5.97
CA TYR A 22 -10.63 -0.30 6.28
C TYR A 22 -10.87 -0.54 7.78
N GLN A 23 -10.68 0.49 8.61
CA GLN A 23 -10.93 0.44 10.06
C GLN A 23 -10.21 -0.71 10.76
N MET A 24 -8.96 -0.96 10.39
CA MET A 24 -8.10 -1.98 10.98
C MET A 24 -6.82 -1.38 11.56
N THR A 25 -6.06 -2.16 12.31
CA THR A 25 -4.75 -1.72 12.82
C THR A 25 -3.73 -1.66 11.68
N GLU A 26 -2.71 -0.79 11.81
CA GLU A 26 -1.60 -0.74 10.85
C GLU A 26 -0.86 -2.09 10.72
N VAL A 27 -0.82 -2.88 11.80
CA VAL A 27 -0.22 -4.23 11.78
C VAL A 27 -1.05 -5.19 10.93
N GLU A 28 -2.38 -5.15 11.03
CA GLU A 28 -3.28 -5.94 10.17
C GLU A 28 -3.18 -5.51 8.71
N ALA A 29 -3.16 -4.20 8.45
CA ALA A 29 -2.99 -3.65 7.11
C ALA A 29 -1.65 -4.05 6.50
N TYR A 30 -0.54 -3.92 7.25
CA TYR A 30 0.77 -4.37 6.80
C TYR A 30 0.79 -5.86 6.47
N ARG A 31 0.25 -6.71 7.35
CA ARG A 31 0.19 -8.16 7.13
C ARG A 31 -0.60 -8.49 5.87
N TYR A 32 -1.76 -7.86 5.68
CA TYR A 32 -2.61 -8.06 4.50
C TYR A 32 -1.93 -7.59 3.21
N LEU A 33 -1.37 -6.38 3.19
CA LEU A 33 -0.68 -5.85 2.02
C LEU A 33 0.58 -6.67 1.68
N SER A 34 1.33 -7.08 2.69
CA SER A 34 2.55 -7.87 2.53
C SER A 34 2.26 -9.29 2.01
N SER A 35 1.26 -9.98 2.58
CA SER A 35 0.93 -11.36 2.20
C SER A 35 0.47 -11.51 0.75
N HIS A 36 -0.07 -10.43 0.16
CA HIS A 36 -0.53 -10.41 -1.23
C HIS A 36 0.44 -9.69 -2.17
N GLY A 37 1.64 -9.29 -1.70
CA GLY A 37 2.69 -8.67 -2.52
C GLY A 37 2.51 -7.18 -2.81
N ALA A 38 1.55 -6.50 -2.20
CA ALA A 38 1.26 -5.09 -2.45
C ALA A 38 2.40 -4.17 -1.99
N ILE A 39 3.15 -4.54 -0.95
CA ILE A 39 4.33 -3.80 -0.51
C ILE A 39 5.42 -3.76 -1.59
N LYS A 40 5.62 -4.89 -2.29
CA LYS A 40 6.56 -4.94 -3.42
C LYS A 40 6.11 -4.04 -4.57
N VAL A 41 4.82 -4.02 -4.87
CA VAL A 41 4.25 -3.12 -5.88
C VAL A 41 4.47 -1.66 -5.50
N ALA A 42 4.19 -1.28 -4.25
CA ALA A 42 4.40 0.09 -3.76
C ALA A 42 5.87 0.52 -3.82
N HIS A 43 6.80 -0.40 -3.61
CA HIS A 43 8.24 -0.17 -3.78
C HIS A 43 8.63 -0.02 -5.26
N ASP A 44 8.25 -0.97 -6.11
CA ASP A 44 8.71 -1.06 -7.50
C ASP A 44 8.10 0.03 -8.40
N PHE A 45 6.88 0.48 -8.09
CA PHE A 45 6.15 1.50 -8.83
C PHE A 45 5.99 2.81 -8.03
N TYR A 46 6.88 3.06 -7.08
CA TYR A 46 6.87 4.27 -6.25
C TYR A 46 6.75 5.53 -7.12
N ASP A 47 7.55 5.62 -8.19
CA ASP A 47 7.64 6.76 -9.10
C ASP A 47 6.30 7.19 -9.71
N VAL A 48 5.38 6.25 -9.90
CA VAL A 48 4.02 6.51 -10.34
C VAL A 48 3.09 6.71 -9.14
N MET A 49 3.13 5.79 -8.17
CA MET A 49 2.14 5.74 -7.09
C MET A 49 2.17 6.98 -6.18
N HIS A 50 3.36 7.53 -5.88
CA HIS A 50 3.50 8.70 -5.00
C HIS A 50 2.91 10.00 -5.59
N THR A 51 2.62 10.01 -6.90
CA THR A 51 2.03 11.17 -7.59
C THR A 51 0.50 11.19 -7.53
N GLN A 52 -0.11 10.11 -7.05
CA GLN A 52 -1.55 9.92 -7.00
C GLN A 52 -2.08 10.18 -5.57
N SER A 53 -3.40 10.31 -5.44
CA SER A 53 -4.02 10.45 -4.12
C SER A 53 -3.90 9.15 -3.31
N PHE A 54 -3.84 9.27 -1.97
CA PHE A 54 -3.87 8.08 -1.12
C PHE A 54 -5.17 7.29 -1.25
N ASP A 55 -6.31 7.96 -1.45
CA ASP A 55 -7.59 7.29 -1.65
C ASP A 55 -7.56 6.36 -2.88
N ASP A 56 -7.02 6.85 -4.01
CA ASP A 56 -6.87 6.05 -5.23
C ASP A 56 -5.88 4.90 -5.03
N MET A 57 -4.78 5.14 -4.31
CA MET A 57 -3.77 4.12 -4.05
C MET A 57 -4.27 3.05 -3.08
N VAL A 58 -5.09 3.41 -2.09
CA VAL A 58 -5.76 2.44 -1.20
C VAL A 58 -6.69 1.54 -2.01
N GLN A 59 -7.54 2.09 -2.87
CA GLN A 59 -8.42 1.29 -3.74
C GLN A 59 -7.64 0.41 -4.73
N SER A 60 -6.54 0.95 -5.27
CA SER A 60 -5.66 0.23 -6.19
C SER A 60 -4.98 -0.94 -5.50
N MET A 61 -4.48 -0.75 -4.27
CA MET A 61 -3.88 -1.82 -3.47
C MET A 61 -4.91 -2.85 -3.03
N ALA A 62 -6.11 -2.45 -2.64
CA ALA A 62 -7.18 -3.39 -2.32
C ALA A 62 -7.56 -4.25 -3.55
N SER A 63 -7.71 -3.62 -4.71
CA SER A 63 -7.97 -4.29 -5.97
C SER A 63 -6.83 -5.23 -6.38
N TYR A 64 -5.59 -4.82 -6.17
CA TYR A 64 -4.42 -5.67 -6.38
C TYR A 64 -4.43 -6.88 -5.44
N CYS A 65 -4.64 -6.68 -4.13
CA CYS A 65 -4.74 -7.77 -3.16
C CYS A 65 -5.85 -8.76 -3.52
N ARG A 66 -7.04 -8.28 -3.92
CA ARG A 66 -8.16 -9.15 -4.36
C ARG A 66 -7.79 -10.05 -5.53
N ARG A 67 -7.08 -9.52 -6.54
CA ARG A 67 -6.58 -10.32 -7.68
C ARG A 67 -5.52 -11.33 -7.29
N ASN A 68 -4.87 -11.16 -6.13
CA ASN A 68 -3.84 -12.03 -5.61
C ASN A 68 -4.32 -12.90 -4.44
N GLY A 69 -5.65 -13.11 -4.29
CA GLY A 69 -6.23 -14.02 -3.29
C GLY A 69 -6.70 -13.36 -1.99
N GLY A 70 -6.65 -12.03 -1.90
CA GLY A 70 -7.16 -11.27 -0.76
C GLY A 70 -8.69 -11.18 -0.75
N SER A 71 -9.27 -11.11 0.45
CA SER A 71 -10.73 -11.18 0.66
C SER A 71 -11.33 -9.93 1.31
N LEU A 72 -10.55 -8.85 1.44
CA LEU A 72 -11.01 -7.58 2.01
C LEU A 72 -11.89 -6.78 1.04
#